data_AF-A0A6V7J5Y8-F1
#
_entry.id   AF-A0A6V7J5Y8-F1
#
_cell.length_a   1.000
_cell.length_b   1.000
_cell.length_c   1.000
_cell.angle_alpha   90.00
_cell.angle_beta   90.00
_cell.angle_gamma   90.00
#
_symmetry.space_group_name_H-M   'P 1'
#
loop_
_entity.id
_entity.type
_entity.pdbx_description
1 polymer ?
#
loop_
_entity_poly.entity_id
_entity_poly.type
_entity_poly.pdbx_seq_one_letter_code
_entity_poly.pdbx_strand_id
1 'polypeptide(L)'
;HPEIPQRLGKLKDLSKFDADYFGIHFKDAHTMDPMVRIGMESTHAALIDAGVNPKDLRGTNTGVFFGACFSESEMTWVYQKID
;
A
#
# COMPACT_ATOMS: atom_id res chain seq x y z
N HIS A 1 -18.83 25.11 -3.66
CA HIS A 1 -20.00 24.36 -3.22
C HIS A 1 -20.05 24.29 -1.70
N PRO A 2 -20.71 25.26 -1.03
CA PRO A 2 -20.87 25.30 0.42
C PRO A 2 -21.58 24.07 1.02
N GLU A 3 -22.24 23.26 0.20
CA GLU A 3 -22.89 21.99 0.56
C GLU A 3 -21.91 20.80 0.70
N ILE A 4 -20.69 20.90 0.17
CA ILE A 4 -19.71 19.82 0.26
C ILE A 4 -19.03 19.88 1.64
N PRO A 5 -19.07 18.79 2.44
CA PRO A 5 -18.34 18.72 3.69
C PRO A 5 -16.84 19.03 3.49
N GLN A 6 -16.32 20.01 4.22
CA GLN A 6 -14.93 20.45 4.09
C GLN A 6 -13.95 19.64 4.96
N ARG A 7 -14.47 18.81 5.86
CA ARG A 7 -13.65 18.00 6.77
C ARG A 7 -13.45 16.61 6.18
N LEU A 8 -12.21 16.15 6.17
CA LEU A 8 -11.85 14.79 5.81
C LEU A 8 -10.68 14.29 6.66
N GLY A 9 -10.64 12.98 6.88
CA GLY A 9 -9.48 12.31 7.46
C GLY A 9 -8.44 12.06 6.36
N LYS A 10 -7.22 12.57 6.56
CA LYS A 10 -6.10 12.34 5.64
C LYS A 10 -4.99 11.63 6.39
N LEU A 11 -4.35 10.67 5.72
CA LEU A 11 -3.07 10.17 6.17
C LEU A 11 -2.03 11.29 6.03
N LYS A 12 -1.06 11.32 6.95
CA LYS A 12 -0.03 12.37 6.99
C LYS A 12 0.91 12.30 5.79
N ASP A 13 1.18 11.10 5.30
CA ASP A 13 2.12 10.84 4.22
C ASP A 13 1.69 9.56 3.47
N LEU A 14 1.66 9.65 2.14
CA LEU A 14 1.35 8.55 1.22
C LEU A 14 2.56 8.19 0.33
N SER A 15 3.64 8.96 0.42
CA SER A 15 4.82 8.86 -0.45
C SER A 15 5.87 7.87 0.07
N LYS A 16 5.84 7.60 1.38
CA LYS A 16 6.79 6.69 2.03
C LYS A 16 6.52 5.24 1.68
N PHE A 17 7.60 4.53 1.38
CA PHE A 17 7.63 3.10 1.22
C PHE A 17 9.08 2.60 1.25
N ASP A 18 9.38 1.58 2.05
CA ASP A 18 10.70 0.93 2.08
C ASP A 18 10.86 -0.11 0.96
N ALA A 19 11.10 0.38 -0.27
CA ALA A 19 11.16 -0.48 -1.46
C ALA A 19 12.27 -1.53 -1.39
N ASP A 20 13.44 -1.17 -0.85
CA ASP A 20 14.59 -2.07 -0.72
C ASP A 20 14.29 -3.22 0.24
N TYR A 21 13.62 -2.94 1.37
CA TYR A 21 13.19 -3.96 2.32
C TYR A 21 12.30 -5.04 1.67
N PHE A 22 11.37 -4.61 0.81
CA PHE A 22 10.47 -5.52 0.09
C PHE A 22 11.06 -6.08 -1.21
N GLY A 23 12.30 -5.71 -1.56
CA GLY A 23 12.97 -6.16 -2.78
C GLY A 23 12.32 -5.64 -4.07
N ILE A 24 11.68 -4.47 -4.01
CA ILE A 24 11.00 -3.83 -5.15
C ILE A 24 11.92 -2.75 -5.72
N HIS A 25 12.12 -2.75 -7.03
CA HIS A 25 12.91 -1.72 -7.69
C HIS A 25 12.23 -0.34 -7.56
N PHE A 26 13.01 0.72 -7.30
CA PHE A 26 12.49 2.06 -7.02
C PHE A 26 11.50 2.58 -8.07
N LYS A 27 11.74 2.31 -9.36
CA LYS A 27 10.82 2.73 -10.44
C LYS A 27 9.46 2.06 -10.34
N ASP A 28 9.44 0.79 -9.95
CA ASP A 28 8.20 0.01 -9.84
C ASP A 28 7.43 0.45 -8.59
N ALA A 29 8.14 0.62 -7.47
CA ALA A 29 7.60 1.18 -6.24
C ALA A 29 6.96 2.56 -6.43
N HIS A 30 7.52 3.39 -7.32
CA HIS A 30 6.95 4.70 -7.63
C HIS A 30 5.62 4.63 -8.38
N THR A 31 5.38 3.54 -9.13
CA THR A 31 4.13 3.31 -9.87
C THR A 31 3.09 2.50 -9.10
N MET A 32 3.45 1.96 -7.94
CA MET A 32 2.53 1.19 -7.10
C MET A 32 1.48 2.08 -6.43
N ASP A 33 0.26 1.57 -6.34
CA ASP A 33 -0.81 2.18 -5.58
C ASP A 33 -0.38 2.36 -4.10
N PRO A 34 -0.53 3.58 -3.52
CA PRO A 34 -0.21 3.82 -2.11
C PRO A 34 -0.89 2.87 -1.13
N MET A 35 -2.13 2.43 -1.40
CA MET A 35 -2.85 1.46 -0.56
C MET A 35 -2.12 0.12 -0.48
N VAL A 36 -1.54 -0.34 -1.60
CA VAL A 36 -0.75 -1.58 -1.62
C VAL A 36 0.54 -1.39 -0.82
N ARG A 37 1.27 -0.29 -1.02
CA ARG A 37 2.50 0.02 -0.29
C ARG A 37 2.28 0.08 1.23
N ILE A 38 1.25 0.80 1.66
CA ILE A 38 0.86 0.90 3.08
C ILE A 38 0.42 -0.46 3.62
N GLY A 39 -0.33 -1.24 2.83
CA GLY A 39 -0.76 -2.59 3.19
C GLY A 39 0.41 -3.53 3.45
N MET A 40 1.47 -3.46 2.65
CA MET A 40 2.68 -4.26 2.82
C MET A 40 3.41 -3.94 4.12
N GLU A 41 3.64 -2.66 4.41
CA GLU A 41 4.28 -2.22 5.67
C GLU A 41 3.42 -2.55 6.89
N SER A 42 2.10 -2.35 6.79
CA SER A 42 1.17 -2.65 7.88
C SER A 42 1.09 -4.14 8.17
N THR A 43 1.09 -4.99 7.14
CA THR A 43 1.12 -6.45 7.29
C THR A 43 2.42 -6.88 7.98
N HIS A 44 3.55 -6.31 7.55
CA HIS A 44 4.83 -6.62 8.16
C HIS A 44 4.90 -6.19 9.64
N ALA A 45 4.42 -5.00 9.96
CA ALA A 45 4.33 -4.51 11.34
C ALA A 45 3.40 -5.40 12.20
N ALA A 46 2.25 -5.84 11.66
CA ALA A 46 1.32 -6.72 12.36
C ALA A 46 1.92 -8.09 12.66
N LEU A 47 2.74 -8.65 11.76
CA LEU A 47 3.45 -9.91 12.02
C LEU A 47 4.47 -9.76 13.16
N ILE A 48 5.24 -8.66 13.16
CA ILE A 48 6.18 -8.36 14.25
C ILE A 48 5.45 -8.17 15.58
N ASP A 49 4.34 -7.43 15.58
CA ASP A 49 3.50 -7.21 16.76
C ASP A 49 2.96 -8.53 17.34
N ALA A 50 2.58 -9.46 16.45
CA ALA A 50 2.18 -10.81 16.84
C ALA A 50 3.34 -11.72 17.31
N GLY A 51 4.59 -11.23 17.28
CA GLY A 51 5.79 -12.03 17.61
C GLY A 51 6.12 -13.09 16.55
N VAL A 52 5.57 -12.96 15.34
CA VAL A 52 5.77 -13.91 14.24
C VAL A 52 6.89 -13.42 13.35
N ASN A 53 7.90 -14.27 13.12
CA ASN A 53 8.90 -14.01 12.10
C ASN A 53 8.30 -14.28 10.71
N PRO A 54 8.24 -13.29 9.79
CA PRO A 54 7.66 -13.48 8.46
C PRO A 54 8.30 -14.61 7.65
N LYS A 55 9.56 -14.96 7.93
CA LYS A 55 10.25 -16.08 7.27
C LYS A 55 9.62 -17.43 7.59
N ASP A 56 9.02 -17.58 8.76
CA ASP A 56 8.44 -18.84 9.22
C ASP A 56 7.10 -19.14 8.52
N LEU A 57 6.44 -18.11 7.98
CA LEU A 57 5.21 -18.27 7.19
C LEU A 57 5.49 -18.65 5.72
N ARG A 58 6.74 -18.53 5.24
CA ARG A 58 7.06 -18.85 3.85
C ARG A 58 6.83 -20.33 3.57
N GLY A 59 6.07 -20.64 2.51
CA GLY A 59 5.75 -22.01 2.11
C GLY A 59 4.66 -22.68 2.95
N THR A 60 4.08 -21.98 3.93
CA THR A 60 2.93 -22.46 4.70
C THR A 60 1.63 -22.18 3.95
N ASN A 61 0.53 -22.80 4.40
CA ASN A 61 -0.82 -22.52 3.87
C ASN A 61 -1.45 -21.27 4.53
N THR A 62 -0.69 -20.17 4.60
CA THR A 62 -1.17 -18.89 5.14
C THR A 62 -2.01 -18.16 4.09
N GLY A 63 -3.27 -17.87 4.42
CA GLY A 63 -4.16 -17.09 3.56
C GLY A 63 -3.96 -15.59 3.74
N VAL A 64 -4.20 -14.82 2.67
CA VAL A 64 -4.22 -13.34 2.70
C VAL A 64 -5.58 -12.88 2.19
N PHE A 65 -6.25 -12.04 2.97
CA PHE A 65 -7.52 -11.42 2.61
C PHE A 65 -7.35 -9.90 2.69
N PHE A 66 -7.57 -9.20 1.57
CA PHE A 66 -7.37 -7.74 1.47
C PHE A 66 -8.64 -7.08 0.94
N GLY A 67 -9.25 -6.22 1.74
CA GLY A 67 -10.44 -5.46 1.36
C GLY A 67 -10.07 -4.13 0.71
N ALA A 68 -10.49 -3.91 -0.53
CA ALA A 68 -10.34 -2.65 -1.23
C ALA A 68 -11.63 -2.30 -1.99
N CYS A 69 -11.99 -1.02 -2.02
CA CYS A 69 -13.22 -0.55 -2.68
C CYS A 69 -12.98 0.47 -3.80
N PHE A 70 -11.75 0.99 -3.93
CA PHE A 70 -11.39 2.01 -4.91
C PHE A 70 -10.02 1.69 -5.51
N SER A 71 -9.82 2.02 -6.80
CA SER A 71 -8.56 1.92 -7.52
C SER A 71 -8.36 3.19 -8.35
N GLU A 72 -8.24 4.34 -7.67
CA GLU A 72 -8.12 5.64 -8.35
C GLU A 72 -6.71 5.88 -8.91
N SER A 73 -5.71 5.21 -8.34
CA SER A 73 -4.32 5.27 -8.78
C SER A 73 -4.18 4.74 -10.22
N GLU A 74 -4.88 3.67 -10.58
CA GLU A 74 -4.84 3.13 -11.95
C GLU A 74 -5.26 4.17 -12.99
N MET A 75 -6.29 4.97 -12.71
CA MET A 75 -6.67 6.05 -13.64
C MET A 75 -5.64 7.18 -13.69
N THR A 76 -5.04 7.55 -12.56
CA THR A 76 -4.17 8.73 -12.49
C THR A 76 -2.78 8.43 -13.06
N TRP A 77 -2.20 7.26 -12.76
CA TRP A 77 -0.82 6.91 -13.16
C TRP A 77 -0.71 6.30 -14.55
N VAL A 78 -1.76 5.65 -15.06
CA VAL A 78 -1.77 5.07 -16.42
C VAL A 78 -2.12 6.14 -17.45
N TYR A 79 -3.08 7.04 -17.19
CA TYR A 79 -3.53 8.01 -18.20
C TYR A 79 -2.70 9.30 -18.24
N GLN A 80 -2.14 9.79 -17.12
CA GLN A 80 -1.28 10.99 -17.16
C GLN A 80 0.13 10.75 -17.75
N LYS A 81 0.50 9.49 -18.02
CA LYS A 81 1.77 9.13 -18.68
C LYS A 81 1.66 8.87 -20.18
N ILE A 82 0.45 8.95 -20.75
CA ILE A 82 0.19 8.71 -22.18
C ILE A 82 0.15 10.01 -23.01
N ASP A 83 0.23 11.19 -22.37
CA ASP A 83 0.47 12.48 -23.04
C ASP A 83 1.95 12.89 -23.00
#